data_AF-A0A5C7PH66-F1
#
_entry.id   AF-A0A5C7PH66-F1
#
_cell.length_a   1.000
_cell.length_b   1.000
_cell.length_c   1.000
_cell.angle_alpha   90.00
_cell.angle_beta   90.00
_cell.angle_gamma   90.00
#
_symmetry.space_group_name_H-M   'P 1'
#
loop_
_entity.id
_entity.type
_entity.pdbx_description
1 polymer ?
#
loop_
_entity_poly.entity_id
_entity_poly.type
_entity_poly.pdbx_seq_one_letter_code
_entity_poly.pdbx_strand_id
1 'polypeptide(L)'
;MSAKELTIFAPESALSEGLLSVLAKDLLLVVDAVPLSLGLSFDFSAQKGSGRSHFAIEYKRDDSALIREVMEWERPSDSYKNMLDACKSSVSLYYRELDVAKDALLKLGATLKAGWSSSCLVDNGRGCLLKFDDVLVCINQRPHWSWEKEQFPELPDVAASEWE
;
A
#
# COMPACT_ATOMS: atom_id res chain seq x y z
N MET A 1 -12.91 12.50 12.15
CA MET A 1 -11.88 12.15 11.16
C MET A 1 -12.13 10.74 10.67
N SER A 2 -12.26 10.54 9.37
CA SER A 2 -12.23 9.23 8.70
C SER A 2 -10.85 8.58 8.85
N ALA A 3 -10.76 7.26 8.65
CA ALA A 3 -9.46 6.62 8.45
C ALA A 3 -8.84 7.13 7.14
N LYS A 4 -7.52 7.24 7.10
CA LYS A 4 -6.75 7.50 5.88
C LYS A 4 -6.46 6.17 5.19
N GLU A 5 -6.20 6.24 3.89
CA GLU A 5 -5.92 5.08 3.04
C GLU A 5 -4.54 5.21 2.41
N LEU A 6 -3.86 4.07 2.32
CA LEU A 6 -2.68 3.84 1.50
C LEU A 6 -2.92 2.58 0.68
N THR A 7 -2.61 2.60 -0.61
CA THR A 7 -2.79 1.41 -1.45
C THR A 7 -1.45 0.98 -2.01
N ILE A 8 -1.08 -0.28 -1.79
CA ILE A 8 0.12 -0.88 -2.33
C ILE A 8 -0.28 -1.75 -3.52
N PHE A 9 0.13 -1.36 -4.73
CA PHE A 9 0.00 -2.16 -5.93
C PHE A 9 1.17 -3.13 -6.03
N ALA A 10 0.85 -4.39 -6.34
CA ALA A 10 1.85 -5.44 -6.46
C ALA A 10 1.55 -6.39 -7.63
N PRO A 11 2.58 -7.00 -8.24
CA PRO A 11 2.37 -8.06 -9.22
C PRO A 11 1.72 -9.30 -8.59
N GLU A 12 1.04 -10.10 -9.42
CA GLU A 12 0.21 -11.24 -9.00
C GLU A 12 0.91 -12.24 -8.06
N SER A 13 2.22 -12.41 -8.18
CA SER A 13 2.98 -13.40 -7.38
C SER A 13 3.73 -12.81 -6.19
N ALA A 14 3.62 -11.49 -5.97
CA ALA A 14 4.20 -10.79 -4.83
C ALA A 14 3.42 -11.08 -3.54
N LEU A 15 2.10 -11.12 -3.65
CA LEU A 15 1.17 -11.25 -2.52
C LEU A 15 0.45 -12.59 -2.56
N SER A 16 0.15 -13.14 -1.39
CA SER A 16 -0.64 -14.35 -1.24
C SER A 16 -1.38 -14.32 0.09
N GLU A 17 -2.50 -15.03 0.20
CA GLU A 17 -3.26 -15.13 1.46
C GLU A 17 -2.40 -15.68 2.62
N GLY A 18 -1.47 -16.59 2.33
CA GLY A 18 -0.52 -17.09 3.32
C GLY A 18 0.41 -16.00 3.86
N LEU A 19 0.94 -15.16 2.97
CA LEU A 19 1.76 -13.99 3.33
C LEU A 19 0.95 -12.98 4.16
N LEU A 20 -0.27 -12.67 3.71
CA LEU A 20 -1.16 -11.72 4.39
C LEU A 20 -1.60 -12.22 5.76
N SER A 21 -1.75 -13.54 5.93
CA SER A 21 -2.02 -14.16 7.23
C SER A 21 -0.83 -14.03 8.20
N VAL A 22 0.40 -14.14 7.70
CA VAL A 22 1.61 -13.86 8.50
C VAL A 22 1.67 -12.39 8.90
N LEU A 23 1.46 -11.48 7.93
CA LEU A 23 1.43 -10.05 8.19
C LEU A 23 0.35 -9.67 9.22
N ALA A 24 -0.85 -10.22 9.08
CA ALA A 24 -1.96 -10.01 10.03
C ALA A 24 -1.58 -10.46 11.44
N LYS A 25 -0.94 -11.63 11.57
CA LYS A 25 -0.44 -12.13 12.86
C LYS A 25 0.61 -11.20 13.46
N ASP A 26 1.59 -10.75 12.67
CA ASP A 26 2.67 -9.87 13.13
C ASP A 26 2.16 -8.46 13.51
N LEU A 27 1.06 -8.03 12.91
CA LEU A 27 0.37 -6.78 13.22
C LEU A 27 -0.71 -6.92 14.31
N LEU A 28 -0.92 -8.12 14.84
CA LEU A 28 -1.97 -8.45 15.81
C LEU A 28 -3.38 -8.10 15.31
N LEU A 29 -3.65 -8.38 14.03
CA LEU A 29 -4.95 -8.21 13.41
C LEU A 29 -5.79 -9.46 13.59
N VAL A 30 -7.10 -9.25 13.69
CA VAL A 30 -8.11 -10.31 13.61
C VAL A 30 -8.52 -10.41 12.15
N VAL A 31 -8.34 -11.59 11.55
CA VAL A 31 -8.81 -11.87 10.18
C VAL A 31 -10.33 -11.89 10.18
N ASP A 32 -10.94 -11.11 9.30
CA ASP A 32 -12.39 -11.03 9.18
C ASP A 32 -12.93 -12.26 8.45
N ALA A 33 -14.12 -12.71 8.86
CA ALA A 33 -14.88 -13.65 8.05
C ALA A 33 -15.47 -12.87 6.86
N VAL A 34 -14.84 -12.92 5.69
CA VAL A 34 -15.32 -12.27 4.46
C VAL A 34 -16.43 -13.14 3.86
N PRO A 35 -17.72 -12.78 3.98
CA PRO A 35 -18.78 -13.63 3.47
C PRO A 35 -18.83 -13.44 1.95
N LEU A 36 -18.45 -14.48 1.20
CA LEU A 36 -18.52 -14.53 -0.28
C LEU A 36 -19.91 -14.15 -0.82
N SER A 37 -20.96 -14.26 0.01
CA SER A 37 -22.35 -13.95 -0.31
C SER A 37 -22.71 -12.46 -0.30
N LEU A 38 -21.87 -11.58 0.24
CA LEU A 38 -22.18 -10.14 0.38
C LEU A 38 -21.60 -9.26 -0.72
N GLY A 39 -20.89 -9.82 -1.70
CA GLY A 39 -20.30 -9.04 -2.79
C GLY A 39 -19.26 -8.02 -2.32
N LEU A 40 -18.58 -8.29 -1.20
CA LEU A 40 -17.46 -7.48 -0.74
C LEU A 40 -16.36 -7.49 -1.81
N SER A 41 -15.77 -6.32 -2.06
CA SER A 41 -14.83 -6.09 -3.16
C SER A 41 -13.41 -6.60 -2.90
N PHE A 42 -13.19 -7.45 -1.89
CA PHE A 42 -11.86 -7.88 -1.46
C PHE A 42 -11.80 -9.38 -1.15
N ASP A 43 -10.62 -9.96 -1.36
CA ASP A 43 -10.32 -11.38 -1.18
C ASP A 43 -9.83 -11.71 0.24
N PHE A 44 -9.27 -10.72 0.95
CA PHE A 44 -8.79 -10.87 2.32
C PHE A 44 -8.97 -9.55 3.08
N SER A 45 -9.38 -9.64 4.35
CA SER A 45 -9.44 -8.50 5.28
C SER A 45 -8.98 -8.91 6.67
N ALA A 46 -8.26 -8.03 7.34
CA ALA A 46 -7.95 -8.17 8.75
C ALA A 46 -7.88 -6.80 9.43
N GLN A 47 -8.38 -6.72 10.66
CA GLN A 47 -8.46 -5.45 11.39
C GLN A 47 -8.14 -5.59 12.88
N LYS A 48 -7.79 -4.47 13.51
CA LYS A 48 -7.71 -4.33 14.97
C LYS A 48 -8.22 -2.97 15.43
N GLY A 49 -8.58 -2.92 16.71
CA GLY A 49 -9.05 -1.69 17.34
C GLY A 49 -10.42 -1.25 16.82
N SER A 50 -10.90 -0.13 17.35
CA SER A 50 -12.15 0.49 16.91
C SER A 50 -12.06 2.01 17.12
N GLY A 51 -12.91 2.77 16.42
CA GLY A 51 -12.93 4.22 16.57
C GLY A 51 -11.55 4.83 16.26
N ARG A 52 -10.90 5.42 17.27
CA ARG A 52 -9.65 6.18 17.09
C ARG A 52 -8.40 5.34 16.86
N SER A 53 -8.37 4.09 17.31
CA SER A 53 -7.24 3.16 17.16
C SER A 53 -7.46 2.13 16.04
N HIS A 54 -8.47 2.34 15.20
CA HIS A 54 -8.80 1.43 14.13
C HIS A 54 -7.66 1.37 13.10
N PHE A 55 -7.28 0.14 12.76
CA PHE A 55 -6.38 -0.18 11.66
C PHE A 55 -6.88 -1.43 10.95
N ALA A 56 -6.91 -1.40 9.63
CA ALA A 56 -7.35 -2.53 8.79
C ALA A 56 -6.47 -2.66 7.55
N ILE A 57 -6.38 -3.89 7.06
CA ILE A 57 -5.79 -4.22 5.76
C ILE A 57 -6.85 -4.93 4.92
N GLU A 58 -6.99 -4.52 3.66
CA GLU A 58 -7.83 -5.17 2.67
C GLU A 58 -6.98 -5.53 1.47
N TYR A 59 -7.18 -6.72 0.91
CA TYR A 59 -6.44 -7.20 -0.25
C TYR A 59 -7.37 -7.63 -1.36
N LYS A 60 -7.00 -7.24 -2.58
CA LYS A 60 -7.63 -7.68 -3.82
C LYS A 60 -6.59 -8.37 -4.69
N ARG A 61 -6.88 -9.61 -5.09
CA ARG A 61 -6.04 -10.42 -5.98
C ARG A 61 -6.05 -9.88 -7.41
N ASP A 62 -7.16 -9.30 -7.83
CA ASP A 62 -7.33 -8.62 -9.11
C ASP A 62 -8.00 -7.27 -8.88
N ASP A 63 -7.20 -6.20 -8.95
CA ASP A 63 -7.66 -4.81 -8.87
C ASP A 63 -7.42 -4.08 -10.19
N SER A 64 -7.59 -4.78 -11.30
CA SER A 64 -7.39 -4.24 -12.66
C SER A 64 -8.22 -3.00 -12.94
N ALA A 65 -9.40 -2.85 -12.31
CA ALA A 65 -10.22 -1.65 -12.44
C ALA A 65 -9.52 -0.41 -11.86
N LEU A 66 -9.03 -0.50 -10.62
CA LEU A 66 -8.31 0.61 -9.97
C LEU A 66 -6.97 0.89 -10.67
N ILE A 67 -6.25 -0.16 -11.05
CA ILE A 67 -5.00 -0.03 -11.81
C ILE A 67 -5.24 0.74 -13.11
N ARG A 68 -6.29 0.39 -13.87
CA ARG A 68 -6.65 1.11 -15.10
C ARG A 68 -7.04 2.56 -14.85
N GLU A 69 -7.79 2.84 -13.78
CA GLU A 69 -8.12 4.21 -13.39
C GLU A 69 -6.85 5.04 -13.15
N VAL A 70 -5.89 4.52 -12.38
CA VAL A 70 -4.62 5.21 -12.09
C VAL A 70 -3.77 5.40 -13.35
N MET A 71 -3.79 4.43 -14.29
CA MET A 71 -3.10 4.55 -15.57
C MET A 71 -3.64 5.70 -16.45
N GLU A 72 -4.92 6.05 -16.29
CA GLU A 72 -5.59 7.14 -17.03
C GLU A 72 -5.29 8.52 -16.44
N TRP A 73 -4.72 8.60 -15.23
CA TRP A 73 -4.37 9.88 -14.63
C TRP A 73 -3.30 10.63 -15.45
N GLU A 74 -3.38 11.97 -15.47
CA GLU A 74 -2.36 12.80 -16.13
C GLU A 74 -0.98 12.64 -15.49
N ARG A 75 -0.96 12.30 -14.19
CA ARG A 75 0.21 11.89 -13.40
C ARG A 75 -0.12 10.55 -12.75
N PRO A 76 0.78 9.56 -12.74
CA PRO A 76 2.23 9.71 -12.70
C PRO A 76 2.94 9.55 -14.06
N SER A 77 4.25 9.80 -14.09
CA SER A 77 5.10 9.59 -15.28
C SER A 77 5.02 8.17 -15.88
N ASP A 78 5.39 8.05 -17.16
CA ASP A 78 5.38 6.78 -17.90
C ASP A 78 6.18 5.66 -17.22
N SER A 79 7.23 5.99 -16.48
CA SER A 79 8.02 5.01 -15.72
C SER A 79 7.17 4.30 -14.65
N TYR A 80 6.38 5.07 -13.90
CA TYR A 80 5.45 4.53 -12.90
C TYR A 80 4.29 3.79 -13.54
N LYS A 81 3.77 4.30 -14.66
CA LYS A 81 2.73 3.60 -15.44
C LYS A 81 3.22 2.23 -15.95
N ASN A 82 4.45 2.15 -16.44
CA ASN A 82 5.05 0.87 -16.87
C ASN A 82 5.22 -0.12 -15.70
N MET A 83 5.57 0.37 -14.51
CA MET A 83 5.62 -0.48 -13.31
C MET A 83 4.21 -0.92 -12.87
N LEU A 84 3.24 -0.03 -12.96
CA LEU A 84 1.85 -0.29 -12.61
C LEU A 84 1.19 -1.30 -13.56
N ASP A 85 1.55 -1.31 -14.85
CA ASP A 85 1.10 -2.30 -15.83
C ASP A 85 1.53 -3.74 -15.48
N ALA A 86 2.66 -3.89 -14.77
CA ALA A 86 3.11 -5.18 -14.25
C ALA A 86 2.38 -5.59 -12.95
N CYS A 87 1.61 -4.70 -12.34
CA CYS A 87 0.82 -4.97 -11.15
C CYS A 87 -0.53 -5.61 -11.53
N LYS A 88 -1.09 -6.38 -10.59
CA LYS A 88 -2.42 -7.00 -10.74
C LYS A 88 -3.24 -6.92 -9.48
N SER A 89 -2.57 -6.96 -8.33
CA SER A 89 -3.17 -7.01 -7.02
C SER A 89 -2.92 -5.72 -6.24
N SER A 90 -3.73 -5.49 -5.21
CA SER A 90 -3.58 -4.34 -4.32
C SER A 90 -3.76 -4.74 -2.84
N VAL A 91 -3.07 -4.04 -1.95
CA VAL A 91 -3.33 -4.05 -0.50
C VAL A 91 -3.62 -2.63 -0.05
N SER A 92 -4.84 -2.36 0.40
CA SER A 92 -5.19 -1.09 1.06
C SER A 92 -4.95 -1.19 2.55
N LEU A 93 -4.29 -0.19 3.12
CA LEU A 93 -4.10 0.01 4.55
C LEU A 93 -4.98 1.17 5.01
N TYR A 94 -5.93 0.90 5.90
CA TYR A 94 -6.77 1.91 6.53
C TYR A 94 -6.24 2.22 7.92
N TYR A 95 -5.83 3.46 8.17
CA TYR A 95 -5.15 3.82 9.41
C TYR A 95 -5.56 5.19 9.95
N ARG A 96 -5.32 5.38 11.26
CA ARG A 96 -5.51 6.68 11.95
C ARG A 96 -4.23 7.21 12.58
N GLU A 97 -3.34 6.29 12.96
CA GLU A 97 -2.04 6.59 13.54
C GLU A 97 -0.95 6.27 12.51
N LEU A 98 -0.14 7.28 12.16
CA LEU A 98 0.89 7.16 11.14
C LEU A 98 1.95 6.10 11.50
N ASP A 99 2.30 5.99 12.78
CA ASP A 99 3.30 5.02 13.24
C ASP A 99 2.83 3.57 13.05
N VAL A 100 1.53 3.32 13.17
CA VAL A 100 0.93 2.00 12.88
C VAL A 100 1.03 1.67 11.39
N ALA A 101 0.78 2.65 10.52
CA ALA A 101 0.93 2.47 9.07
C ALA A 101 2.40 2.24 8.68
N LYS A 102 3.36 2.94 9.30
CA LYS A 102 4.79 2.72 9.09
C LYS A 102 5.22 1.31 9.50
N ASP A 103 4.81 0.85 10.68
CA ASP A 103 5.06 -0.52 11.14
C ASP A 103 4.50 -1.55 10.16
N ALA A 104 3.28 -1.32 9.65
CA ALA A 104 2.66 -2.19 8.65
C ALA A 104 3.44 -2.24 7.33
N LEU A 105 3.88 -1.10 6.81
CA LEU A 105 4.70 -1.04 5.59
C LEU A 105 6.04 -1.77 5.78
N LEU A 106 6.72 -1.55 6.90
CA LEU A 106 7.98 -2.22 7.21
C LEU A 106 7.81 -3.74 7.31
N LYS A 107 6.76 -4.21 8.00
CA LYS A 107 6.44 -5.64 8.12
C LYS A 107 6.04 -6.24 6.77
N LEU A 108 5.23 -5.55 5.97
CA LEU A 108 4.90 -5.98 4.62
C LEU A 108 6.17 -6.13 3.78
N GLY A 109 7.04 -5.11 3.79
CA GLY A 109 8.33 -5.15 3.08
C GLY A 109 9.23 -6.31 3.51
N ALA A 110 9.25 -6.65 4.80
CA ALA A 110 10.00 -7.79 5.33
C ALA A 110 9.36 -9.16 5.02
N THR A 111 8.04 -9.21 4.82
CA THR A 111 7.32 -10.46 4.53
C THR A 111 7.32 -10.79 3.02
N LEU A 112 7.46 -9.78 2.17
CA LEU A 112 7.65 -9.97 0.73
C LEU A 112 8.91 -10.79 0.46
N LYS A 113 8.85 -11.62 -0.60
CA LYS A 113 10.04 -12.30 -1.12
C LYS A 113 11.12 -11.27 -1.47
N ALA A 114 12.39 -11.63 -1.30
CA ALA A 114 13.51 -10.73 -1.57
C ALA A 114 13.43 -10.13 -2.99
N GLY A 115 13.56 -8.81 -3.10
CA GLY A 115 13.52 -8.06 -4.36
C GLY A 115 12.11 -7.70 -4.87
N TRP A 116 11.03 -8.15 -4.21
CA TRP A 116 9.67 -7.83 -4.67
C TRP A 116 9.23 -6.42 -4.31
N SER A 117 9.80 -5.81 -3.27
CA SER A 117 9.47 -4.43 -2.88
C SER A 117 9.75 -3.42 -3.99
N SER A 118 10.80 -3.60 -4.80
CA SER A 118 11.13 -2.71 -5.91
C SER A 118 10.19 -2.87 -7.12
N SER A 119 9.33 -3.89 -7.11
CA SER A 119 8.30 -4.13 -8.13
C SER A 119 6.91 -3.68 -7.67
N CYS A 120 6.81 -3.07 -6.49
CA CYS A 120 5.55 -2.60 -5.93
C CYS A 120 5.50 -1.07 -5.93
N LEU A 121 4.29 -0.53 -6.06
CA LEU A 121 4.02 0.90 -5.98
C LEU A 121 3.10 1.20 -4.80
N VAL A 122 3.21 2.40 -4.23
CA VAL A 122 2.36 2.90 -3.16
C VAL A 122 1.64 4.14 -3.66
N ASP A 123 0.32 4.12 -3.68
CA ASP A 123 -0.52 5.32 -3.73
C ASP A 123 -0.70 5.87 -2.33
N ASN A 124 -0.37 7.16 -2.16
CA ASN A 124 -0.48 7.86 -0.90
C ASN A 124 -1.90 8.37 -0.56
N GLY A 125 -2.89 8.09 -1.41
CA GLY A 125 -4.26 8.58 -1.30
C GLY A 125 -4.42 10.06 -1.67
N ARG A 126 -3.41 10.64 -2.32
CA ARG A 126 -3.39 12.04 -2.79
C ARG A 126 -3.07 12.16 -4.28
N GLY A 127 -3.19 11.06 -5.03
CA GLY A 127 -2.90 11.05 -6.46
C GLY A 127 -1.40 10.99 -6.79
N CYS A 128 -0.58 10.47 -5.88
CA CYS A 128 0.86 10.34 -6.06
C CYS A 128 1.30 8.89 -5.88
N LEU A 129 2.02 8.36 -6.87
CA LEU A 129 2.62 7.03 -6.81
C LEU A 129 4.09 7.09 -6.42
N LEU A 130 4.49 6.11 -5.61
CA LEU A 130 5.81 6.04 -5.00
C LEU A 130 6.32 4.62 -5.13
N LYS A 131 7.62 4.43 -5.38
CA LYS A 131 8.19 3.08 -5.32
C LYS A 131 8.17 2.59 -3.87
N PHE A 132 7.76 1.35 -3.66
CA PHE A 132 7.60 0.84 -2.30
C PHE A 132 8.94 0.72 -1.58
N ASP A 133 10.02 0.36 -2.27
CA ASP A 133 11.37 0.34 -1.70
C ASP A 133 11.85 1.73 -1.22
N ASP A 134 11.61 2.78 -2.01
CA ASP A 134 11.92 4.17 -1.63
C ASP A 134 11.17 4.59 -0.35
N VAL A 135 9.89 4.20 -0.23
CA VAL A 135 9.10 4.43 0.98
C VAL A 135 9.72 3.71 2.19
N LEU A 136 10.12 2.45 2.05
CA LEU A 136 10.77 1.69 3.13
C LEU A 136 12.12 2.31 3.53
N VAL A 137 12.92 2.75 2.58
CA VAL A 137 14.18 3.46 2.82
C VAL A 137 13.94 4.75 3.61
N CYS A 138 12.94 5.55 3.19
CA CYS A 138 12.61 6.80 3.85
C CYS A 138 12.13 6.59 5.30
N ILE A 139 11.27 5.59 5.56
CA ILE A 139 10.83 5.26 6.92
C ILE A 139 12.01 4.89 7.82
N ASN A 140 12.94 4.06 7.32
CA ASN A 140 14.10 3.59 8.08
C ASN A 140 15.14 4.68 8.35
N GLN A 141 15.44 5.53 7.35
CA GLN A 141 16.48 6.56 7.47
C GLN A 141 15.99 7.85 8.12
N ARG A 142 14.69 8.16 8.01
CA ARG A 142 14.09 9.40 8.49
C ARG A 142 12.81 9.10 9.28
N PRO A 143 12.89 8.76 10.57
CA PRO A 143 11.71 8.35 11.36
C PRO A 143 10.56 9.38 11.38
N HIS A 144 10.88 10.67 11.26
CA HIS A 144 9.89 11.76 11.22
C HIS A 144 9.27 12.03 9.85
N TRP A 145 9.82 11.40 8.79
CA TRP A 145 9.30 11.52 7.45
C TRP A 145 7.96 10.79 7.30
N SER A 146 7.08 11.28 6.42
CA SER A 146 5.85 10.59 6.03
C SER A 146 5.37 11.01 4.66
N TRP A 147 4.77 10.06 3.93
CA TRP A 147 4.11 10.30 2.64
C TRP A 147 2.98 11.34 2.72
N GLU A 148 2.43 11.58 3.92
CA GLU A 148 1.38 12.58 4.13
C GLU A 148 1.84 14.03 4.06
N LYS A 149 3.16 14.28 4.18
CA LYS A 149 3.71 15.65 4.31
C LYS A 149 4.14 16.26 2.98
N GLU A 150 3.80 15.65 1.84
CA GLU A 150 3.99 16.16 0.46
C GLU A 150 5.43 16.53 0.06
N GLN A 151 6.39 16.44 0.98
CA GLN A 151 7.82 16.64 0.72
C GLN A 151 8.51 15.31 0.96
N PHE A 152 8.67 14.54 -0.12
CA PHE A 152 9.67 13.48 -0.10
C PHE A 152 11.06 14.11 -0.02
N PRO A 153 12.05 13.42 0.59
CA PRO A 153 13.45 13.68 0.23
C PRO A 153 13.54 13.67 -1.29
N GLU A 154 14.32 14.56 -1.93
CA GLU A 154 14.56 14.47 -3.37
C GLU A 154 14.92 13.04 -3.75
N LEU A 155 13.94 12.29 -4.28
CA LEU A 155 14.13 10.95 -4.77
C LEU A 155 14.63 11.12 -6.22
N PRO A 156 15.74 10.49 -6.61
CA PRO A 156 16.37 10.72 -7.91
C PRO A 156 15.45 10.57 -9.12
N ASP A 157 14.37 9.80 -8.97
CA ASP A 157 13.46 9.39 -10.04
C ASP A 157 12.02 9.92 -9.89
N VAL A 158 11.73 10.78 -8.90
CA VAL A 158 10.40 11.40 -8.77
C VAL A 158 10.49 12.82 -9.28
N ALA A 159 9.88 13.08 -10.43
CA ALA A 159 9.86 14.41 -11.02
C ALA A 159 9.22 15.41 -10.04
N ALA A 160 9.73 16.64 -9.98
CA ALA A 160 9.17 17.72 -9.17
C ALA A 160 7.66 17.94 -9.45
N SER A 161 7.23 17.67 -10.68
CA SER A 161 5.84 17.72 -11.11
C SER A 161 4.94 16.69 -10.44
N GLU A 162 5.45 15.65 -9.80
CA GLU A 162 4.61 14.70 -9.06
C GLU A 162 4.15 15.26 -7.69
N TRP A 163 4.61 16.47 -7.33
CA TRP A 163 4.38 17.10 -6.02
C TRP A 163 3.56 18.40 -6.05
N GLU A 164 3.42 19.07 -7.21
CA GLU A 164 2.76 20.39 -7.35
C GLU A 164 1.31 20.33 -7.85
#